data_AF-A0A7V7GK63-F1
#
_entry.id   AF-A0A7V7GK63-F1
#
_cell.length_a   1.000
_cell.length_b   1.000
_cell.length_c   1.000
_cell.angle_alpha   90.00
_cell.angle_beta   90.00
_cell.angle_gamma   90.00
#
_symmetry.space_group_name_H-M   'P 1'
#
loop_
_entity.id
_entity.type
_entity.pdbx_description
1 polymer ?
#
loop_
_entity_poly.entity_id
_entity_poly.type
_entity_poly.pdbx_seq_one_letter_code
_entity_poly.pdbx_strand_id
1 'polypeptide(L)'
;MNINNRFYWEIDPIEIVKNNTTLLKFENTSRNDILLQINTLIDLYKKESKTIVYFIEKINKENFFYNIEKILEKEALLSEIYFYLIDYDWNYNEGGEDIVKIIQNDYLRDYYWKFENLEEKGYPKLLVNVLNRNIPRTKRMSTNHIY
;
A
#
# COMPACT_ATOMS: atom_id res chain seq x y z
N MET A 1 13.46 13.36 1.33
CA MET A 1 12.36 13.25 2.31
C MET A 1 12.65 12.04 3.19
N ASN A 2 12.71 12.18 4.52
CA ASN A 2 13.01 11.05 5.41
C ASN A 2 11.69 10.30 5.68
N ILE A 3 11.38 9.31 4.83
CA ILE A 3 10.10 8.56 4.80
C ILE A 3 10.09 7.42 5.82
N ASN A 4 11.22 7.21 6.50
CA ASN A 4 11.37 6.24 7.55
C ASN A 4 10.32 6.50 8.65
N ASN A 5 9.29 5.65 8.69
CA ASN A 5 8.18 5.58 9.66
C ASN A 5 6.83 6.22 9.28
N ARG A 6 6.56 6.53 8.00
CA ARG A 6 5.20 6.90 7.57
C ARG A 6 4.50 5.74 6.88
N PHE A 7 3.19 5.63 7.08
CA PHE A 7 2.37 4.78 6.23
C PHE A 7 2.19 5.43 4.86
N TYR A 8 2.00 4.63 3.81
CA TYR A 8 1.87 5.17 2.46
C TYR A 8 0.65 6.09 2.34
N TRP A 9 -0.46 5.79 3.00
CA TRP A 9 -1.64 6.68 3.01
C TRP A 9 -1.42 8.07 3.62
N GLU A 10 -0.30 8.31 4.32
CA GLU A 10 0.07 9.60 4.91
C GLU A 10 0.93 10.46 3.99
N ILE A 11 1.35 9.92 2.84
CA ILE A 11 2.23 10.59 1.88
C ILE A 11 1.37 11.30 0.83
N ASP A 12 1.67 12.57 0.55
CA ASP A 12 1.01 13.28 -0.57
C ASP A 12 1.64 12.84 -1.90
N PRO A 13 0.89 12.18 -2.80
CA PRO A 13 1.41 11.76 -4.10
C PRO A 13 1.83 12.94 -4.99
N ILE A 14 1.32 14.16 -4.76
CA ILE A 14 1.81 15.36 -5.47
C ILE A 14 3.25 15.67 -5.05
N GLU A 15 3.58 15.56 -3.77
CA GLU A 15 4.94 15.81 -3.27
C GLU A 15 5.91 14.77 -3.81
N ILE A 16 5.47 13.52 -4.02
CA ILE A 16 6.28 12.48 -4.67
C ILE A 16 6.68 12.92 -6.07
N VAL A 17 5.71 13.30 -6.90
CA VAL A 17 5.96 13.66 -8.31
C VAL A 17 6.81 14.93 -8.42
N LYS A 18 6.54 15.95 -7.60
CA LYS A 18 7.32 17.20 -7.60
C LYS A 18 8.80 17.00 -7.27
N ASN A 19 9.10 15.98 -6.46
CA ASN A 19 10.47 15.66 -6.07
C ASN A 19 11.16 14.66 -7.02
N ASN A 20 10.43 14.11 -8.00
CA ASN A 20 10.97 13.15 -8.96
C ASN A 20 11.35 13.85 -10.27
N THR A 21 12.65 14.15 -10.42
CA THR A 21 13.21 14.78 -11.63
C THR A 21 12.96 13.99 -12.91
N THR A 22 12.82 12.66 -12.79
CA THR A 22 12.54 11.77 -13.93
C THR A 22 11.10 11.93 -14.42
N LEU A 23 10.16 12.27 -13.55
CA LEU A 23 8.77 12.52 -13.95
C LEU A 23 8.57 13.94 -14.50
N LEU A 24 9.26 14.92 -13.92
CA LEU A 24 9.19 16.32 -14.36
C LEU A 24 9.62 16.50 -15.82
N LYS A 25 10.46 15.62 -16.36
CA LYS A 25 10.86 15.66 -17.77
C LYS A 25 9.67 15.50 -18.72
N PHE A 26 8.58 14.86 -18.29
CA PHE A 26 7.40 14.65 -19.12
C PHE A 26 6.45 15.85 -19.17
N GLU A 27 6.51 16.77 -18.20
CA GLU A 27 5.67 17.99 -18.16
C GLU A 27 5.87 18.89 -19.39
N ASN A 28 7.04 18.82 -20.02
CA ASN A 28 7.41 19.63 -21.18
C ASN A 28 7.53 18.83 -22.49
N THR A 29 7.02 17.58 -22.52
CA THR A 29 7.10 16.70 -23.70
C THR A 29 5.74 16.49 -24.35
N SER A 30 5.72 16.05 -25.60
CA SER A 30 4.50 15.65 -26.33
C SER A 30 3.89 14.32 -25.85
N ARG A 31 4.44 13.68 -24.79
CA ARG A 31 3.98 12.40 -24.24
C ARG A 31 2.83 12.58 -23.26
N ASN A 32 1.71 13.08 -23.79
CA ASN A 32 0.48 13.35 -23.02
C ASN A 32 -0.13 12.09 -22.39
N ASP A 33 0.13 10.93 -22.99
CA ASP A 33 -0.29 9.61 -22.53
C ASP A 33 0.37 9.22 -21.19
N ILE A 34 1.68 9.44 -21.04
CA ILE A 34 2.41 9.18 -19.79
C ILE A 34 1.93 10.14 -18.68
N LEU A 35 1.75 11.42 -19.01
CA LEU A 35 1.23 12.41 -18.06
C LEU A 35 -0.17 12.03 -17.56
N LEU A 36 -1.04 11.56 -18.45
CA LEU A 36 -2.38 11.08 -18.10
C LEU A 36 -2.32 9.87 -17.16
N GLN A 37 -1.41 8.94 -17.41
CA GLN A 37 -1.20 7.77 -16.55
C GLN A 37 -0.70 8.17 -15.16
N ILE A 38 0.28 9.07 -15.07
CA ILE A 38 0.77 9.61 -13.79
C ILE A 38 -0.36 10.28 -13.01
N ASN A 39 -1.15 11.14 -13.66
CA ASN A 39 -2.30 11.79 -13.03
C ASN A 39 -3.35 10.78 -12.54
N THR A 40 -3.59 9.72 -13.33
CA THR A 40 -4.48 8.62 -12.94
C THR A 40 -3.99 7.92 -11.67
N LEU A 41 -2.67 7.69 -11.55
CA LEU A 41 -2.07 7.11 -10.35
C LEU A 41 -2.18 8.03 -9.13
N ILE A 42 -1.96 9.33 -9.31
CA ILE A 42 -2.14 10.33 -8.23
C ILE A 42 -3.58 10.31 -7.71
N ASP A 43 -4.57 10.29 -8.60
CA ASP A 43 -5.97 10.30 -8.23
C ASP A 43 -6.39 9.00 -7.52
N LEU A 44 -5.92 7.86 -8.02
CA LEU A 44 -6.13 6.57 -7.37
C LEU A 44 -5.51 6.57 -5.96
N TYR A 45 -4.26 7.02 -5.82
CA TYR A 45 -3.55 7.09 -4.54
C TYR A 45 -4.33 7.91 -3.51
N LYS A 46 -4.80 9.11 -3.89
CA LYS A 46 -5.59 9.98 -3.00
C LYS A 46 -6.91 9.34 -2.59
N LYS A 47 -7.60 8.69 -3.53
CA LYS A 47 -8.88 8.01 -3.27
C LYS A 47 -8.70 6.88 -2.27
N GLU A 48 -7.70 6.04 -2.46
CA GLU A 48 -7.44 4.88 -1.60
C GLU A 48 -6.95 5.32 -0.21
N SER A 49 -6.10 6.34 -0.15
CA SER A 49 -5.66 6.95 1.12
C SER A 49 -6.84 7.45 1.96
N LYS A 50 -7.80 8.16 1.35
CA LYS A 50 -9.02 8.59 2.05
C LYS A 50 -9.88 7.42 2.52
N THR A 51 -9.91 6.33 1.75
CA THR A 51 -10.68 5.14 2.09
C THR A 51 -10.06 4.41 3.28
N ILE A 52 -8.73 4.38 3.39
CA ILE A 52 -8.03 3.86 4.59
C ILE A 52 -8.41 4.67 5.83
N VAL A 53 -8.37 6.01 5.75
CA VAL A 53 -8.78 6.89 6.86
C VAL A 53 -10.21 6.58 7.30
N TYR A 54 -11.13 6.44 6.34
CA TYR A 54 -12.51 6.04 6.63
C TYR A 54 -12.62 4.69 7.34
N PHE A 55 -11.82 3.69 6.94
CA PHE A 55 -11.82 2.40 7.63
C PHE A 55 -11.31 2.53 9.07
N ILE A 56 -10.22 3.25 9.28
CA ILE A 56 -9.64 3.49 10.62
C ILE A 56 -10.68 4.13 11.55
N GLU A 57 -11.37 5.17 11.10
CA GLU A 57 -12.39 5.89 11.88
C GLU A 57 -13.60 5.02 12.27
N LYS A 58 -13.88 3.97 11.49
CA LYS A 58 -15.03 3.08 11.70
C LYS A 58 -14.70 1.76 12.36
N ILE A 59 -13.44 1.53 12.76
CA ILE A 59 -13.04 0.31 13.47
C ILE A 59 -13.80 0.22 14.79
N ASN A 60 -14.42 -0.94 15.00
CA ASN A 60 -15.00 -1.37 16.25
C ASN A 60 -14.76 -2.88 16.43
N LYS A 61 -15.23 -3.44 17.55
CA LYS A 61 -15.00 -4.85 17.89
C LYS A 61 -15.60 -5.83 16.88
N GLU A 62 -16.72 -5.49 16.25
CA GLU A 62 -17.46 -6.38 15.35
C GLU A 62 -16.82 -6.41 13.95
N ASN A 63 -16.26 -5.29 13.49
CA ASN A 63 -15.69 -5.16 12.14
C ASN A 63 -14.15 -5.13 12.11
N PHE A 64 -13.49 -5.32 13.26
CA PHE A 64 -12.04 -5.15 13.41
C PHE A 64 -11.22 -5.91 12.35
N PHE A 65 -11.41 -7.22 12.25
CA PHE A 65 -10.60 -8.05 11.35
C PHE A 65 -10.80 -7.67 9.88
N TYR A 66 -12.06 -7.45 9.48
CA TYR A 66 -12.41 -7.05 8.12
C TYR A 66 -11.79 -5.69 7.75
N ASN A 67 -11.89 -4.70 8.64
CA ASN A 67 -11.33 -3.37 8.38
C ASN A 67 -9.79 -3.41 8.33
N ILE A 68 -9.14 -4.19 9.21
CA ILE A 68 -7.68 -4.35 9.18
C ILE A 68 -7.22 -5.00 7.88
N GLU A 69 -7.89 -6.06 7.43
CA GLU A 69 -7.59 -6.70 6.13
C GLU A 69 -7.69 -5.69 4.98
N LYS A 70 -8.76 -4.89 4.94
CA LYS A 70 -8.96 -3.87 3.90
C LYS A 70 -7.94 -2.73 3.96
N ILE A 71 -7.51 -2.34 5.16
CA ILE A 71 -6.44 -1.34 5.32
C ILE A 71 -5.12 -1.90 4.77
N LEU A 72 -4.78 -3.15 5.08
CA LEU A 72 -3.53 -3.77 4.63
C LEU A 72 -3.48 -3.98 3.11
N GLU A 73 -4.60 -4.42 2.52
CA GLU A 73 -4.74 -4.57 1.07
C GLU A 73 -4.50 -3.22 0.36
N LYS A 74 -5.08 -2.14 0.88
CA LYS A 74 -4.90 -0.81 0.31
C LYS A 74 -3.51 -0.25 0.55
N GLU A 75 -2.92 -0.50 1.72
CA GLU A 75 -1.54 -0.08 2.00
C GLU A 75 -0.55 -0.75 1.04
N ALA A 76 -0.77 -2.01 0.68
CA ALA A 76 0.03 -2.70 -0.33
C ALA A 76 -0.13 -2.06 -1.72
N LEU A 77 -1.35 -1.73 -2.13
CA LEU A 77 -1.61 -1.01 -3.37
C LEU A 77 -0.91 0.37 -3.39
N LEU A 78 -0.98 1.13 -2.30
CA LEU A 78 -0.33 2.43 -2.20
C LEU A 78 1.20 2.31 -2.25
N SER A 79 1.77 1.26 -1.65
CA SER A 79 3.20 0.94 -1.76
C SER A 79 3.61 0.71 -3.22
N GLU A 80 2.79 0.01 -3.99
CA GLU A 80 3.09 -0.28 -5.39
C GLU A 80 3.00 1.00 -6.24
N ILE A 81 1.92 1.78 -6.09
CA ILE A 81 1.79 3.06 -6.79
C ILE A 81 2.96 3.99 -6.43
N TYR A 82 3.37 4.01 -5.16
CA TYR A 82 4.53 4.77 -4.71
C TYR A 82 5.81 4.38 -5.47
N PHE A 83 6.08 3.08 -5.64
CA PHE A 83 7.20 2.59 -6.44
C PHE A 83 7.12 3.10 -7.89
N TYR A 84 5.94 3.04 -8.51
CA TYR A 84 5.75 3.55 -9.88
C TYR A 84 5.94 5.06 -10.01
N LEU A 85 5.66 5.82 -8.94
CA LEU A 85 5.87 7.27 -8.92
C LEU A 85 7.31 7.68 -8.56
N ILE A 86 8.16 6.77 -8.08
CA ILE A 86 9.55 7.08 -7.71
C ILE A 86 10.57 6.39 -8.63
N ASP A 87 10.50 5.07 -8.73
CA ASP A 87 11.59 4.25 -9.24
C ASP A 87 11.31 3.62 -10.61
N TYR A 88 10.05 3.62 -11.07
CA TYR A 88 9.69 3.05 -12.37
C TYR A 88 10.22 3.88 -13.55
N ASP A 89 10.86 3.22 -14.51
CA ASP A 89 11.33 3.88 -15.73
C ASP A 89 10.22 4.00 -16.78
N TRP A 90 9.49 5.11 -16.71
CA TRP A 90 8.45 5.49 -17.64
C TRP A 90 8.90 5.62 -19.10
N ASN A 91 10.21 5.59 -19.40
CA ASN A 91 10.68 5.61 -20.79
C ASN A 91 10.29 4.34 -21.56
N TYR A 92 10.19 3.21 -20.85
CA TYR A 92 9.84 1.89 -21.41
C TYR A 92 8.34 1.64 -21.54
N ASN A 93 7.51 2.58 -21.09
CA ASN A 93 6.07 2.49 -21.26
C ASN A 93 5.72 2.88 -22.71
N GLU A 94 5.62 1.89 -23.60
CA GLU A 94 5.29 2.07 -25.02
C GLU A 94 3.79 2.32 -25.27
N GLY A 95 3.05 2.84 -24.28
CA GLY A 95 1.69 3.35 -24.45
C GLY A 95 0.61 2.29 -24.75
N GLY A 96 0.94 1.00 -24.68
CA GLY A 96 0.03 -0.09 -25.03
C GLY A 96 -0.77 -0.69 -23.88
N GLU A 97 -0.22 -0.69 -22.65
CA GLU A 97 -0.84 -1.37 -21.51
C GLU A 97 -1.32 -0.38 -20.43
N ASP A 98 -2.49 -0.67 -19.87
CA ASP A 98 -3.10 0.11 -18.80
C ASP A 98 -2.28 -0.08 -17.51
N ILE A 99 -1.49 0.94 -17.15
CA ILE A 99 -0.61 0.92 -15.97
C ILE A 99 -1.35 0.57 -14.67
N VAL A 100 -2.64 0.91 -14.59
CA VAL A 100 -3.45 0.58 -13.41
C VAL A 100 -3.65 -0.93 -13.34
N LYS A 101 -3.85 -1.61 -14.47
CA LYS A 101 -3.97 -3.08 -14.50
C LYS A 101 -2.65 -3.78 -14.20
N ILE A 102 -1.53 -3.23 -14.67
CA ILE A 102 -0.20 -3.75 -14.36
C ILE A 102 0.03 -3.70 -12.85
N ILE A 103 -0.12 -2.51 -12.26
CA ILE A 103 -0.01 -2.29 -10.82
C ILE A 103 -0.98 -3.20 -10.07
N GLN A 104 -2.21 -3.36 -10.56
CA GLN A 104 -3.21 -4.23 -9.94
C GLN A 104 -2.79 -5.71 -9.88
N ASN A 105 -2.16 -6.20 -10.94
CA ASN A 105 -1.63 -7.56 -10.98
C ASN A 105 -0.39 -7.71 -10.10
N ASP A 106 0.50 -6.71 -10.11
CA ASP A 106 1.76 -6.74 -9.38
C ASP A 106 1.54 -6.63 -7.87
N TYR A 107 0.68 -5.71 -7.39
CA TYR A 107 0.44 -5.60 -5.94
C TYR A 107 -0.22 -6.86 -5.37
N LEU A 108 -1.14 -7.52 -6.10
CA LEU A 108 -1.76 -8.75 -5.60
C LEU A 108 -0.72 -9.86 -5.46
N ARG A 109 0.13 -10.03 -6.47
CA ARG A 109 1.21 -11.01 -6.45
C ARG A 109 2.19 -10.72 -5.32
N ASP A 110 2.58 -9.47 -5.14
CA ASP A 110 3.53 -9.06 -4.11
C ASP A 110 2.91 -9.12 -2.70
N TYR A 111 1.62 -8.78 -2.55
CA TYR A 111 0.86 -8.89 -1.30
C TYR A 111 0.69 -10.35 -0.87
N TYR A 112 0.22 -11.23 -1.75
CA TYR A 112 0.06 -12.65 -1.43
C TYR A 112 1.40 -13.34 -1.20
N TRP A 113 2.43 -13.02 -1.99
CA TRP A 113 3.78 -13.55 -1.76
C TRP A 113 4.38 -13.09 -0.43
N LYS A 114 4.18 -11.83 -0.02
CA LYS A 114 4.60 -11.33 1.31
C LYS A 114 3.78 -11.97 2.45
N PHE A 115 2.52 -12.32 2.20
CA PHE A 115 1.65 -13.03 3.14
C PHE A 115 1.98 -14.53 3.27
N GLU A 116 2.51 -15.16 2.23
CA GLU A 116 2.96 -16.55 2.28
C GLU A 116 4.35 -16.67 2.93
N ASN A 117 5.21 -15.67 2.78
CA ASN A 117 6.61 -15.67 3.25
C ASN A 117 6.81 -14.85 4.54
N LEU A 118 5.80 -14.84 5.41
CA LEU A 118 5.73 -14.02 6.62
C LEU A 118 6.83 -14.29 7.65
N GLU A 119 7.42 -15.49 7.66
CA GLU A 119 8.50 -15.86 8.58
C GLU A 119 9.86 -15.24 8.21
N GLU A 120 10.10 -14.90 6.94
CA GLU A 120 11.39 -14.41 6.45
C GLU A 120 11.55 -12.88 6.53
N LYS A 121 10.47 -12.09 6.37
CA LYS A 121 10.57 -10.64 6.16
C LYS A 121 10.27 -9.73 7.35
N GLY A 122 9.90 -10.25 8.52
CA GLY A 122 9.73 -9.44 9.75
C GLY A 122 8.59 -8.41 9.75
N TYR A 123 7.96 -8.12 8.61
CA TYR A 123 6.80 -7.25 8.47
C TYR A 123 5.57 -7.65 9.33
N PRO A 124 5.25 -8.95 9.53
CA PRO A 124 4.12 -9.33 10.39
C PRO A 124 4.43 -9.32 11.88
N LYS A 125 5.68 -9.18 12.33
CA LYS A 125 5.98 -9.13 13.77
C LYS A 125 5.26 -7.96 14.43
N LEU A 126 5.05 -6.84 13.74
CA LEU A 126 4.33 -5.70 14.31
C LEU A 126 2.84 -6.01 14.48
N LEU A 127 2.20 -6.60 13.47
CA LEU A 127 0.78 -6.97 13.49
C LEU A 127 0.49 -8.10 14.48
N VAL A 128 1.30 -9.17 14.45
CA VAL A 128 1.20 -10.30 15.39
C VAL A 128 1.47 -9.85 16.83
N ASN A 129 2.40 -8.91 17.05
CA ASN A 129 2.63 -8.36 18.40
C ASN A 129 1.51 -7.44 18.87
N VAL A 130 0.90 -6.63 18.00
CA VAL A 130 -0.27 -5.79 18.33
C VAL A 130 -1.48 -6.67 18.62
N LEU A 131 -1.73 -7.71 17.83
CA LEU A 131 -2.79 -8.70 18.06
C LEU A 131 -2.53 -9.49 19.35
N ASN A 132 -1.30 -9.94 19.61
CA ASN A 132 -0.95 -10.69 20.82
C ASN A 132 -0.96 -9.87 22.11
N ARG A 133 -0.80 -8.54 22.04
CA ARG A 133 -0.89 -7.64 23.19
C ARG A 133 -2.33 -7.30 23.57
N ASN A 134 -3.26 -7.40 22.62
CA ASN A 134 -4.67 -7.00 22.79
C ASN A 134 -5.62 -8.19 23.00
N ILE A 135 -5.14 -9.44 22.95
CA ILE A 135 -5.89 -10.62 23.43
C ILE A 135 -5.81 -10.65 24.97
N PRO A 136 -6.95 -10.61 25.69
CA PRO A 136 -6.94 -10.76 27.15
C PRO A 136 -6.21 -12.04 27.57
N ARG A 137 -5.29 -11.94 28.55
CA ARG A 137 -4.49 -13.06 29.07
C ARG A 137 -5.33 -14.28 29.51
N THR A 138 -6.62 -14.12 29.73
CA THR A 138 -7.56 -15.18 30.13
C THR A 138 -7.79 -16.26 29.07
N LYS A 139 -7.37 -16.09 27.81
CA LYS A 139 -7.37 -17.17 26.79
C LYS A 139 -6.03 -17.89 26.58
N ARG A 140 -4.95 -17.48 27.25
CA ARG A 140 -3.65 -18.20 27.15
C ARG A 140 -3.56 -19.43 28.05
N MET A 141 -4.48 -19.59 29.02
CA MET A 141 -4.45 -20.71 29.97
C MET A 141 -5.41 -21.86 29.62
N SER A 142 -6.33 -21.68 28.65
CA SER A 142 -7.32 -22.73 28.34
C SER A 142 -6.87 -23.77 27.30
N THR A 143 -5.67 -23.65 26.73
CA THR A 143 -5.14 -24.61 25.74
C THR A 143 -3.98 -25.47 26.25
N ASN A 144 -3.57 -25.32 27.52
CA ASN A 144 -2.52 -26.18 28.11
C ASN A 144 -3.10 -27.40 28.86
N HIS A 145 -4.41 -27.59 28.90
CA HIS A 145 -5.06 -28.75 29.53
C HIS A 145 -6.17 -29.30 28.63
N ILE A 146 -5.79 -29.89 27.50
CA ILE A 146 -6.52 -31.00 26.92
C ILE A 146 -5.45 -32.03 26.53
N TYR A 147 -5.43 -33.11 27.32
CA TYR A 147 -4.57 -34.30 27.35
C TYR A 147 -3.53 -34.49 26.24
#